data_AF-A0A7Y7J1R0-F1
#
_entry.id   AF-A0A7Y7J1R0-F1
#
_cell.length_a   1.000
_cell.length_b   1.000
_cell.length_c   1.000
_cell.angle_alpha   90.00
_cell.angle_beta   90.00
_cell.angle_gamma   90.00
#
_symmetry.space_group_name_H-M   'P 1'
#
loop_
_entity.id
_entity.type
_entity.pdbx_description
1 polymer ?
#
loop_
_entity_poly.entity_id
_entity_poly.type
_entity_poly.pdbx_seq_one_letter_code
_entity_poly.pdbx_strand_id
1 'polypeptide(L)'
;RLATLTRLILQAGDAFGDVRTIDQAWPLAQALADLMDDAEWAECDLAERLPLAAEGDFAEHWHLTLRFLSIVTGVWPAWLAEQGVMNPAARQVALLHAQAARWRDTPLPAGERLWAVGFTAATPSVLAVLQSVLAMDMGLGETGRLVLPWVDLSLDEADWNALPDGHPQSGMARLLAGLGVARADLAIWADPPAAAQSATGAATG
;
A
#
# COMPACT_ATOMS: atom_id res chain seq x y z
N ARG A 1 -4.42 20.19 -2.98
CA ARG A 1 -3.23 19.49 -3.53
C ARG A 1 -3.06 19.76 -5.01
N LEU A 2 -3.95 19.28 -5.89
CA LEU A 2 -3.84 19.47 -7.34
C LEU A 2 -3.65 20.93 -7.75
N ALA A 3 -4.54 21.85 -7.34
CA ALA A 3 -4.39 23.28 -7.67
C ALA A 3 -3.04 23.87 -7.19
N THR A 4 -2.51 23.42 -6.06
CA THR A 4 -1.19 23.84 -5.56
C THR A 4 -0.08 23.31 -6.45
N LEU A 5 -0.11 22.02 -6.82
CA LEU A 5 0.85 21.43 -7.74
C LEU A 5 0.81 22.10 -9.11
N THR A 6 -0.38 22.34 -9.66
CA THR A 6 -0.56 23.10 -10.91
C THR A 6 0.08 24.48 -10.82
N ARG A 7 -0.12 25.20 -9.71
CA ARG A 7 0.54 26.49 -9.46
C ARG A 7 2.06 26.36 -9.41
N LEU A 8 2.60 25.34 -8.73
CA LEU A 8 4.05 25.11 -8.62
C LEU A 8 4.67 24.79 -9.98
N ILE A 9 3.99 24.00 -10.82
CA ILE A 9 4.41 23.70 -12.19
C ILE A 9 4.43 24.97 -13.04
N LEU A 10 3.37 25.78 -12.99
CA LEU A 10 3.32 27.06 -13.72
C LEU A 10 4.40 28.05 -13.24
N GLN A 11 4.69 28.08 -11.93
CA GLN A 11 5.74 28.93 -11.37
C GLN A 11 7.14 28.47 -11.76
N ALA A 12 7.33 27.18 -11.96
CA ALA A 12 8.59 26.68 -12.45
C ALA A 12 8.87 27.10 -13.91
N GLY A 13 7.82 27.37 -14.69
CA GLY A 13 7.92 27.97 -16.04
C GLY A 13 8.95 27.27 -16.92
N ASP A 14 9.80 28.07 -17.59
CA ASP A 14 10.84 27.58 -18.51
C ASP A 14 11.88 26.65 -17.84
N ALA A 15 11.92 26.55 -16.50
CA ALA A 15 12.89 25.71 -15.81
C ALA A 15 12.73 24.22 -16.14
N PHE A 16 11.53 23.77 -16.53
CA PHE A 16 11.23 22.36 -16.81
C PHE A 16 10.49 22.12 -18.15
N GLY A 17 10.39 23.13 -19.02
CA GLY A 17 9.75 23.05 -20.33
C GLY A 17 8.87 24.25 -20.65
N ASP A 18 8.18 24.25 -21.79
CA ASP A 18 7.32 25.36 -22.24
C ASP A 18 5.89 25.27 -21.67
N VAL A 19 5.74 24.80 -20.43
CA VAL A 19 4.43 24.65 -19.77
C VAL A 19 3.98 26.02 -19.28
N ARG A 20 3.10 26.68 -20.05
CA ARG A 20 2.66 28.06 -19.76
C ARG A 20 1.19 28.20 -19.41
N THR A 21 0.41 27.15 -19.63
CA THR A 21 -1.05 27.20 -19.50
C THR A 21 -1.58 26.17 -18.52
N ILE A 22 -2.75 26.46 -17.95
CA ILE A 22 -3.38 25.60 -16.94
C ILE A 22 -3.74 24.23 -17.54
N ASP A 23 -4.18 24.18 -18.79
CA ASP A 23 -4.52 22.95 -19.51
C ASP A 23 -3.31 22.03 -19.73
N GLN A 24 -2.10 22.58 -19.81
CA GLN A 24 -0.85 21.80 -19.86
C GLN A 24 -0.36 21.39 -18.46
N ALA A 25 -0.48 22.29 -17.48
CA ALA A 25 0.03 22.04 -16.12
C ALA A 25 -0.85 21.07 -15.32
N TRP A 26 -2.17 21.05 -15.55
CA TRP A 26 -3.10 20.24 -14.77
C TRP A 26 -2.88 18.72 -14.93
N PRO A 27 -2.73 18.15 -16.14
CA PRO A 27 -2.41 16.72 -16.30
C PRO A 27 -1.08 16.33 -15.66
N LEU A 28 -0.07 17.20 -15.73
CA LEU A 28 1.22 16.98 -15.07
C LEU A 28 1.10 17.00 -13.54
N ALA A 29 0.30 17.92 -12.99
CA ALA A 29 0.00 17.96 -11.57
C ALA A 29 -0.69 16.68 -11.09
N GLN A 30 -1.59 16.12 -11.90
CA GLN A 30 -2.22 14.83 -11.61
C GLN A 30 -1.19 13.70 -11.63
N ALA A 31 -0.36 13.60 -12.67
CA ALA A 31 0.65 12.56 -12.76
C ALA A 31 1.67 12.62 -11.60
N LEU A 32 2.06 13.82 -11.18
CA LEU A 32 2.91 14.02 -9.99
C LEU A 32 2.19 13.63 -8.70
N ALA A 33 0.89 13.92 -8.58
CA ALA A 33 0.08 13.54 -7.43
C ALA A 33 -0.05 12.02 -7.31
N ASP A 34 -0.26 11.33 -8.43
CA ASP A 34 -0.37 9.88 -8.51
C ASP A 34 0.98 9.22 -8.20
N LEU A 35 2.08 9.69 -8.80
CA LEU A 35 3.43 9.21 -8.51
C LEU A 35 3.78 9.33 -7.02
N MET A 36 3.46 10.47 -6.41
CA MET A 36 3.67 10.65 -4.97
C MET A 36 2.81 9.69 -4.16
N ASP A 37 1.53 9.52 -4.49
CA ASP A 37 0.66 8.63 -3.71
C ASP A 37 1.10 7.16 -3.83
N ASP A 38 1.51 6.73 -5.03
CA ASP A 38 2.08 5.40 -5.25
C ASP A 38 3.37 5.20 -4.43
N ALA A 39 4.26 6.19 -4.40
CA ALA A 39 5.49 6.12 -3.63
C ALA A 39 5.22 6.05 -2.12
N GLU A 40 4.26 6.84 -1.62
CA GLU A 40 3.86 6.82 -0.21
C GLU A 40 3.28 5.46 0.17
N TRP A 41 2.40 4.89 -0.65
CA TRP A 41 1.86 3.53 -0.44
C TRP A 41 2.92 2.44 -0.51
N ALA A 42 3.90 2.59 -1.39
CA ALA A 42 5.06 1.71 -1.49
C ALA A 42 6.10 1.96 -0.37
N GLU A 43 5.90 2.98 0.47
CA GLU A 43 6.87 3.45 1.49
C GLU A 43 8.27 3.67 0.90
N CYS A 44 8.27 4.29 -0.29
CA CYS A 44 9.42 4.53 -1.13
C CYS A 44 9.79 6.01 -1.10
N ASP A 45 11.00 6.33 -0.61
CA ASP A 45 11.51 7.70 -0.69
C ASP A 45 11.91 8.06 -2.12
N LEU A 46 11.12 8.91 -2.77
CA LEU A 46 11.38 9.38 -4.13
C LEU A 46 12.70 10.17 -4.25
N ALA A 47 13.10 10.92 -3.22
CA ALA A 47 14.34 11.68 -3.24
C ALA A 47 15.57 10.75 -3.26
N GLU A 48 15.49 9.61 -2.57
CA GLU A 48 16.55 8.61 -2.58
C GLU A 48 16.52 7.72 -3.85
N ARG A 49 15.32 7.39 -4.35
CA ARG A 49 15.14 6.36 -5.39
C ARG A 49 15.22 6.89 -6.82
N LEU A 50 14.73 8.10 -7.10
CA LEU A 50 14.74 8.67 -8.45
C LEU A 50 16.15 8.87 -9.03
N PRO A 51 17.18 9.30 -8.28
CA PRO A 51 18.54 9.41 -8.81
C PRO A 51 19.11 8.09 -9.33
N LEU A 52 18.66 6.95 -8.79
CA LEU A 52 19.10 5.61 -9.19
C LEU A 52 18.32 5.05 -10.39
N ALA A 53 17.21 5.70 -10.77
CA ALA A 53 16.29 5.16 -11.78
C ALA A 53 16.76 5.35 -13.24
N ALA A 54 17.86 6.07 -13.50
CA ALA A 54 18.49 6.07 -14.83
C ALA A 54 19.98 5.85 -14.80
N GLU A 55 20.32 4.59 -14.69
CA GLU A 55 21.62 4.08 -15.10
C GLU A 55 21.52 3.72 -16.61
N GLY A 56 22.45 4.21 -17.45
CA GLY A 56 22.55 3.88 -18.89
C GLY A 56 22.54 5.05 -19.87
N ASP A 57 22.42 4.75 -21.18
CA ASP A 57 22.64 5.64 -22.34
C ASP A 57 21.59 6.77 -22.54
N PHE A 58 20.62 6.94 -21.63
CA PHE A 58 19.53 7.93 -21.73
C PHE A 58 19.75 9.20 -20.87
N ALA A 59 21.00 9.46 -20.47
CA ALA A 59 21.35 10.41 -19.41
C ALA A 59 20.86 11.86 -19.62
N GLU A 60 20.81 12.36 -20.85
CA GLU A 60 20.49 13.79 -21.09
C GLU A 60 18.99 14.10 -20.94
N HIS A 61 18.11 13.30 -21.55
CA HIS A 61 16.65 13.45 -21.39
C HIS A 61 16.22 13.14 -19.96
N TRP A 62 16.87 12.17 -19.33
CA TRP A 62 16.57 11.83 -17.95
C TRP A 62 16.94 12.93 -16.95
N HIS A 63 18.02 13.68 -17.20
CA HIS A 63 18.40 14.80 -16.32
C HIS A 63 17.32 15.90 -16.30
N LEU A 64 16.67 16.17 -17.43
CA LEU A 64 15.54 17.11 -17.50
C LEU A 64 14.36 16.58 -16.67
N THR A 65 14.06 15.28 -16.77
CA THR A 65 13.00 14.64 -15.98
C THR A 65 13.30 14.68 -14.48
N LEU A 66 14.53 14.39 -14.05
CA LEU A 66 14.93 14.50 -12.64
C LEU A 66 14.83 15.93 -12.12
N ARG A 67 15.21 16.91 -12.95
CA ARG A 67 15.00 18.32 -12.64
C ARG A 67 13.51 18.60 -12.42
N PHE A 68 12.63 18.18 -13.33
CA PHE A 68 11.18 18.36 -13.15
C PHE A 68 10.65 17.65 -11.87
N LEU A 69 11.10 16.43 -11.60
CA LEU A 69 10.73 15.68 -10.41
C LEU A 69 11.23 16.32 -9.10
N SER A 70 12.16 17.29 -9.15
CA SER A 70 12.53 18.09 -7.99
C SER A 70 11.36 18.87 -7.39
N ILE A 71 10.28 19.09 -8.17
CA ILE A 71 9.02 19.65 -7.67
C ILE A 71 8.48 18.76 -6.55
N VAL A 72 8.46 17.43 -6.73
CA VAL A 72 7.89 16.49 -5.75
C VAL A 72 8.88 16.02 -4.70
N THR A 73 10.20 16.04 -4.99
CA THR A 73 11.22 15.61 -4.03
C THR A 73 11.80 16.73 -3.16
N GLY A 74 11.63 18.00 -3.55
CA GLY A 74 12.16 19.14 -2.80
C GLY A 74 11.13 20.23 -2.50
N VAL A 75 10.52 20.78 -3.54
CA VAL A 75 9.62 21.95 -3.41
C VAL A 75 8.34 21.57 -2.65
N TRP A 76 7.74 20.44 -2.99
CA TRP A 76 6.49 19.98 -2.37
C TRP A 76 6.64 19.61 -0.89
N PRO A 77 7.65 18.82 -0.45
CA PRO A 77 7.88 18.56 0.97
C PRO A 77 8.10 19.84 1.78
N ALA A 78 8.88 20.80 1.25
CA ALA A 78 9.08 22.09 1.91
C ALA A 78 7.76 22.85 2.06
N TRP A 79 6.95 22.89 1.01
CA TRP A 79 5.63 23.53 1.06
C TRP A 79 4.70 22.86 2.09
N LEU A 80 4.65 21.52 2.15
CA LEU A 80 3.87 20.81 3.17
C LEU A 80 4.28 21.20 4.59
N ALA A 81 5.59 21.26 4.84
CA ALA A 81 6.15 21.65 6.14
C ALA A 81 5.79 23.09 6.53
N GLU A 82 5.89 24.03 5.58
CA GLU A 82 5.49 25.44 5.80
C GLU A 82 4.00 25.58 6.12
N GLN A 83 3.15 24.77 5.51
CA GLN A 83 1.70 24.80 5.77
C GLN A 83 1.29 23.99 7.00
N GLY A 84 2.19 23.18 7.59
CA GLY A 84 1.86 22.28 8.69
C GLY A 84 0.85 21.19 8.30
N VAL A 85 0.91 20.72 7.05
CA VAL A 85 0.00 19.70 6.50
C VAL A 85 0.75 18.47 5.99
N MET A 86 0.02 17.39 5.72
CA MET A 86 0.56 16.10 5.27
C MET A 86 -0.15 15.63 3.99
N ASN A 87 0.53 14.85 3.16
CA ASN A 87 -0.10 14.16 2.03
C ASN A 87 -1.20 13.20 2.54
N PRO A 88 -2.35 13.09 1.84
CA PRO A 88 -3.40 12.14 2.22
C PRO A 88 -2.93 10.69 2.29
N ALA A 89 -2.16 10.22 1.29
CA ALA A 89 -1.61 8.85 1.27
C ALA A 89 -0.63 8.62 2.43
N ALA A 90 0.33 9.54 2.65
CA ALA A 90 1.24 9.50 3.79
C ALA A 90 0.50 9.39 5.14
N ARG A 91 -0.59 10.15 5.31
CA ARG A 91 -1.42 10.10 6.51
C ARG A 91 -2.09 8.73 6.69
N GLN A 92 -2.59 8.13 5.61
CA GLN A 92 -3.21 6.80 5.66
C GLN A 92 -2.19 5.73 6.05
N VAL A 93 -1.01 5.75 5.44
CA VAL A 93 0.12 4.87 5.76
C VAL A 93 0.52 5.00 7.24
N ALA A 94 0.69 6.24 7.73
CA ALA A 94 1.01 6.49 9.13
C ALA A 94 -0.07 5.99 10.10
N LEU A 95 -1.35 6.14 9.75
CA LEU A 95 -2.47 5.63 10.56
C LEU A 95 -2.50 4.10 10.60
N LEU A 96 -2.21 3.42 9.49
CA LEU A 96 -2.14 1.96 9.45
C LEU A 96 -1.00 1.44 10.35
N HIS A 97 0.18 2.03 10.25
CA HIS A 97 1.30 1.70 11.14
C HIS A 97 0.99 1.98 12.62
N ALA A 98 0.37 3.12 12.92
CA ALA A 98 -0.05 3.46 14.28
C ALA A 98 -1.10 2.46 14.81
N GLN A 99 -2.05 2.04 13.96
CA GLN A 99 -3.04 1.04 14.33
C GLN A 99 -2.40 -0.33 14.57
N ALA A 100 -1.45 -0.75 13.72
CA ALA A 100 -0.69 -1.97 13.89
C ALA A 100 0.12 -1.97 15.21
N ALA A 101 0.76 -0.85 15.55
CA ALA A 101 1.45 -0.68 16.83
C ALA A 101 0.48 -0.74 18.01
N ARG A 102 -0.63 0.00 17.96
CA ARG A 102 -1.65 0.00 19.00
C ARG A 102 -2.19 -1.39 19.30
N TRP A 103 -2.44 -2.20 18.29
CA TRP A 103 -2.94 -3.57 18.48
C TRP A 103 -1.90 -4.51 19.10
N ARG A 104 -0.60 -4.28 18.88
CA ARG A 104 0.46 -5.03 19.56
C ARG A 104 0.59 -4.65 21.03
N ASP A 105 0.53 -3.35 21.32
CA ASP A 105 0.74 -2.83 22.68
C ASP A 105 -0.53 -2.91 23.54
N THR A 106 -1.70 -2.94 22.91
CA THR A 106 -3.00 -3.01 23.56
C THR A 106 -3.90 -3.98 22.79
N PRO A 107 -3.83 -5.29 23.12
CA PRO A 107 -4.68 -6.31 22.52
C PRO A 107 -6.17 -6.01 22.74
N LEU A 108 -7.01 -6.66 21.93
CA LEU A 108 -8.46 -6.52 22.04
C LEU A 108 -8.99 -7.03 23.39
N PRO A 109 -10.11 -6.49 23.88
CA PRO A 109 -10.77 -7.01 25.07
C PRO A 109 -11.09 -8.50 24.94
N ALA A 110 -11.03 -9.22 26.07
CA ALA A 110 -11.33 -10.64 26.11
C ALA A 110 -12.73 -10.94 25.53
N GLY A 111 -12.78 -11.89 24.59
CA GLY A 111 -14.03 -12.31 23.93
C GLY A 111 -14.36 -11.57 22.64
N GLU A 112 -13.67 -10.48 22.30
CA GLU A 112 -13.75 -9.90 20.95
C GLU A 112 -12.95 -10.75 19.94
N ARG A 113 -13.18 -10.55 18.64
CA ARG A 113 -12.52 -11.28 17.54
C ARG A 113 -12.19 -10.33 16.40
N LEU A 114 -10.99 -10.47 15.83
CA LEU A 114 -10.56 -9.67 14.68
C LEU A 114 -9.99 -10.57 13.58
N TRP A 115 -10.66 -10.55 12.42
CA TRP A 115 -10.25 -11.29 11.23
C TRP A 115 -9.98 -10.31 10.08
N ALA A 116 -8.90 -10.56 9.35
CA ALA A 116 -8.61 -9.92 8.08
C ALA A 116 -9.12 -10.82 6.95
N VAL A 117 -9.87 -10.29 5.98
CA VAL A 117 -10.52 -11.08 4.94
C VAL A 117 -10.39 -10.40 3.59
N GLY A 118 -10.10 -11.16 2.53
CA GLY A 118 -10.19 -10.69 1.14
C GLY A 118 -8.94 -10.00 0.59
N PHE A 119 -7.81 -10.10 1.28
CA PHE A 119 -6.54 -9.53 0.81
C PHE A 119 -5.90 -10.41 -0.26
N THR A 120 -5.54 -9.82 -1.41
CA THR A 120 -4.84 -10.48 -2.52
C THR A 120 -3.41 -9.97 -2.71
N ALA A 121 -3.08 -8.84 -2.09
CA ALA A 121 -1.77 -8.23 -2.01
C ALA A 121 -1.77 -7.27 -0.81
N ALA A 122 -0.61 -6.81 -0.38
CA ALA A 122 -0.51 -5.80 0.66
C ALA A 122 0.65 -4.82 0.37
N THR A 123 0.40 -3.55 0.65
CA THR A 123 1.44 -2.54 0.87
C THR A 123 2.15 -2.81 2.21
N PRO A 124 3.34 -2.23 2.47
CA PRO A 124 4.06 -2.51 3.72
C PRO A 124 3.25 -2.14 4.98
N SER A 125 2.54 -1.02 4.96
CA SER A 125 1.63 -0.61 6.04
C SER A 125 0.46 -1.56 6.26
N VAL A 126 -0.16 -2.09 5.19
CA VAL A 126 -1.20 -3.13 5.31
C VAL A 126 -0.59 -4.43 5.84
N LEU A 127 0.61 -4.79 5.38
CA LEU A 127 1.32 -5.97 5.87
C LEU A 127 1.58 -5.88 7.38
N ALA A 128 2.01 -4.72 7.88
CA ALA A 128 2.20 -4.49 9.32
C ALA A 128 0.89 -4.70 10.11
N VAL A 129 -0.25 -4.23 9.58
CA VAL A 129 -1.56 -4.47 10.17
C VAL A 129 -1.91 -5.95 10.18
N LEU A 130 -1.71 -6.66 9.08
CA LEU A 130 -1.99 -8.11 8.98
C LEU A 130 -1.10 -8.93 9.92
N GLN A 131 0.18 -8.58 10.04
CA GLN A 131 1.10 -9.19 11.01
C GLN A 131 0.60 -8.98 12.44
N SER A 132 0.14 -7.77 12.79
CA SER A 132 -0.46 -7.51 14.11
C SER A 132 -1.72 -8.33 14.34
N VAL A 133 -2.57 -8.54 13.32
CA VAL A 133 -3.75 -9.42 13.44
C VAL A 133 -3.32 -10.86 13.72
N LEU A 134 -2.37 -11.41 12.97
CA LEU A 134 -1.93 -12.79 13.12
C LEU A 134 -1.19 -13.05 14.44
N ALA A 135 -0.49 -12.03 14.96
CA ALA A 135 0.22 -12.11 16.25
C ALA A 135 -0.70 -11.88 17.46
N MET A 136 -1.95 -11.48 17.25
CA MET A 136 -2.86 -11.12 18.35
C MET A 136 -3.32 -12.38 19.10
N ASP A 137 -3.01 -12.45 20.39
CA ASP A 137 -3.62 -13.40 21.32
C ASP A 137 -4.99 -12.88 21.74
N MET A 138 -6.03 -13.61 21.39
CA MET A 138 -7.43 -13.28 21.67
C MET A 138 -7.92 -13.91 22.98
N GLY A 139 -7.03 -14.60 23.71
CA GLY A 139 -7.36 -15.38 24.89
C GLY A 139 -7.93 -16.76 24.53
N LEU A 140 -8.00 -17.65 25.53
CA LEU A 140 -8.49 -19.03 25.39
C LEU A 140 -7.76 -19.86 24.32
N GLY A 141 -6.52 -19.48 23.97
CA GLY A 141 -5.72 -20.14 22.95
C GLY A 141 -6.15 -19.82 21.51
N GLU A 142 -6.96 -18.79 21.29
CA GLU A 142 -7.32 -18.33 19.95
C GLU A 142 -6.42 -17.17 19.50
N THR A 143 -6.00 -17.19 18.24
CA THR A 143 -5.28 -16.09 17.60
C THR A 143 -6.16 -15.37 16.57
N GLY A 144 -5.78 -14.15 16.20
CA GLY A 144 -6.37 -13.48 15.04
C GLY A 144 -6.17 -14.28 13.75
N ARG A 145 -7.05 -14.08 12.77
CA ARG A 145 -7.09 -14.88 11.53
C ARG A 145 -7.00 -14.02 10.28
N LEU A 146 -6.34 -14.56 9.26
CA LEU A 146 -6.35 -14.03 7.89
C LEU A 146 -7.03 -15.05 6.97
N VAL A 147 -8.09 -14.62 6.28
CA VAL A 147 -8.81 -15.42 5.29
C VAL A 147 -8.48 -14.88 3.91
N LEU A 148 -7.78 -15.70 3.13
CA LEU A 148 -7.31 -15.35 1.80
C LEU A 148 -8.26 -15.90 0.73
N PRO A 149 -8.65 -15.08 -0.26
CA PRO A 149 -9.37 -15.59 -1.41
C PRO A 149 -8.41 -16.28 -2.38
N TRP A 150 -8.81 -17.44 -2.91
CA TRP A 150 -8.24 -18.03 -4.13
C TRP A 150 -6.69 -18.14 -4.13
N VAL A 151 -6.12 -18.87 -3.18
CA VAL A 151 -4.69 -19.25 -3.22
C VAL A 151 -4.54 -20.54 -4.04
N ASP A 152 -3.66 -20.52 -5.05
CA ASP A 152 -3.35 -21.74 -5.81
C ASP A 152 -2.46 -22.67 -4.98
N LEU A 153 -3.05 -23.71 -4.41
CA LEU A 153 -2.37 -24.74 -3.63
C LEU A 153 -1.82 -25.89 -4.49
N SER A 154 -2.06 -25.88 -5.80
CA SER A 154 -1.69 -26.95 -6.73
C SER A 154 -0.39 -26.68 -7.49
N LEU A 155 -0.05 -25.40 -7.69
CA LEU A 155 1.20 -25.00 -8.33
C LEU A 155 2.40 -25.52 -7.52
N ASP A 156 3.46 -25.98 -8.18
CA ASP A 156 4.64 -26.44 -7.47
C ASP A 156 5.38 -25.27 -6.76
N GLU A 157 6.28 -25.62 -5.83
CA GLU A 157 6.96 -24.63 -5.00
C GLU A 157 8.05 -23.85 -5.77
N ALA A 158 8.64 -24.43 -6.81
CA ALA A 158 9.66 -23.74 -7.61
C ALA A 158 9.02 -22.66 -8.48
N ASP A 159 7.90 -22.99 -9.14
CA ASP A 159 7.11 -22.08 -9.95
C ASP A 159 6.48 -20.98 -9.08
N TRP A 160 5.97 -21.33 -7.88
CA TRP A 160 5.41 -20.35 -6.93
C TRP A 160 6.42 -19.28 -6.52
N ASN A 161 7.68 -19.68 -6.27
CA ASN A 161 8.74 -18.77 -5.86
C ASN A 161 9.35 -17.99 -7.04
N ALA A 162 9.02 -18.35 -8.29
CA ALA A 162 9.52 -17.74 -9.51
C ALA A 162 8.43 -17.01 -10.33
N LEU A 163 7.28 -16.71 -9.72
CA LEU A 163 6.17 -16.06 -10.40
C LEU A 163 6.55 -14.67 -10.93
N PRO A 164 6.30 -14.37 -12.23
CA PRO A 164 6.52 -13.04 -12.77
C PRO A 164 5.51 -12.03 -12.19
N ASP A 165 5.85 -10.75 -12.17
CA ASP A 165 4.99 -9.68 -11.63
C ASP A 165 3.59 -9.62 -12.28
N GLY A 166 3.48 -9.98 -13.56
CA GLY A 166 2.20 -10.01 -14.28
C GLY A 166 1.32 -11.23 -13.96
N HIS A 167 1.80 -12.20 -13.16
CA HIS A 167 1.03 -13.40 -12.83
C HIS A 167 -0.08 -13.10 -11.81
N PRO A 168 -1.31 -13.65 -11.96
CA PRO A 168 -2.42 -13.39 -11.02
C PRO A 168 -2.13 -13.75 -9.55
N GLN A 169 -1.25 -14.73 -9.30
CA GLN A 169 -0.83 -15.13 -7.93
C GLN A 169 0.39 -14.36 -7.40
N SER A 170 1.00 -13.46 -8.18
CA SER A 170 2.23 -12.77 -7.75
C SER A 170 2.01 -11.90 -6.50
N GLY A 171 0.90 -11.16 -6.46
CA GLY A 171 0.51 -10.38 -5.27
C GLY A 171 0.31 -11.26 -4.03
N MET A 172 -0.31 -12.44 -4.20
CA MET A 172 -0.54 -13.40 -3.12
C MET A 172 0.77 -14.02 -2.62
N ALA A 173 1.68 -14.39 -3.53
CA ALA A 173 3.00 -14.91 -3.18
C ALA A 173 3.82 -13.89 -2.39
N ARG A 174 3.82 -12.62 -2.83
CA ARG A 174 4.51 -11.53 -2.12
C ARG A 174 3.88 -11.25 -0.75
N LEU A 175 2.55 -11.33 -0.64
CA LEU A 175 1.84 -11.21 0.63
C LEU A 175 2.26 -12.31 1.61
N LEU A 176 2.17 -13.58 1.22
CA LEU A 176 2.56 -14.71 2.08
C LEU A 176 4.04 -14.63 2.50
N ALA A 177 4.92 -14.31 1.56
CA ALA A 177 6.34 -14.11 1.82
C ALA A 177 6.58 -12.97 2.83
N GLY A 178 5.88 -11.83 2.68
CA GLY A 178 5.97 -10.71 3.61
C GLY A 178 5.41 -11.03 5.01
N LEU A 179 4.44 -11.95 5.11
CA LEU A 179 3.93 -12.45 6.38
C LEU A 179 4.84 -13.51 7.02
N GLY A 180 5.78 -14.07 6.25
CA GLY A 180 6.60 -15.21 6.69
C GLY A 180 5.79 -16.50 6.84
N VAL A 181 4.67 -16.64 6.11
CA VAL A 181 3.78 -17.80 6.17
C VAL A 181 4.03 -18.67 4.94
N ALA A 182 4.34 -19.95 5.14
CA ALA A 182 4.45 -20.86 4.01
C ALA A 182 3.06 -21.16 3.44
N ARG A 183 2.96 -21.25 2.12
CA ARG A 183 1.71 -21.63 1.44
C ARG A 183 1.19 -22.99 1.90
N ALA A 184 2.09 -23.92 2.26
CA ALA A 184 1.76 -25.23 2.79
C ALA A 184 1.10 -25.19 4.19
N ASP A 185 1.27 -24.11 4.95
CA ASP A 185 0.68 -23.94 6.28
C ASP A 185 -0.78 -23.44 6.22
N LEU A 186 -1.28 -23.13 5.02
CA LEU A 186 -2.64 -22.66 4.83
C LEU A 186 -3.63 -23.83 4.97
N ALA A 187 -4.65 -23.61 5.80
CA ALA A 187 -5.80 -24.51 5.88
C ALA A 187 -6.91 -24.06 4.92
N ILE A 188 -7.52 -25.02 4.21
CA ILE A 188 -8.74 -24.77 3.46
C ILE A 188 -9.84 -24.43 4.46
N TRP A 189 -10.46 -23.26 4.28
CA TRP A 189 -11.65 -22.88 5.03
C TRP A 189 -12.83 -23.78 4.61
N ALA A 190 -13.07 -24.86 5.36
CA ALA A 190 -14.28 -25.67 5.21
C ALA A 190 -15.51 -24.88 5.71
N ASP A 191 -16.69 -25.21 5.17
CA ASP A 191 -17.96 -24.55 5.51
C ASP A 191 -18.12 -24.35 7.04
N PRO A 192 -18.62 -23.18 7.50
CA PRO A 192 -18.89 -22.99 8.91
C PRO A 192 -19.89 -24.04 9.41
N PRO A 193 -19.72 -24.54 10.65
CA PRO A 193 -20.66 -25.52 11.22
C PRO A 193 -22.09 -24.97 11.18
N ALA A 194 -23.05 -25.86 10.95
CA ALA A 194 -24.47 -25.55 10.71
C ALA A 194 -25.12 -24.58 11.73
N ALA A 195 -24.54 -24.41 12.91
CA ALA A 195 -24.97 -23.46 13.94
C ALA A 195 -24.94 -21.98 13.48
N ALA A 196 -24.14 -21.61 12.47
CA ALA A 196 -24.13 -20.26 11.92
C ALA A 196 -25.29 -19.96 10.95
N GLN A 197 -26.04 -20.98 10.51
CA GLN A 197 -27.15 -20.84 9.56
C GLN A 197 -28.49 -20.50 10.25
N SER A 198 -28.53 -20.58 11.59
CA SER A 198 -29.77 -20.41 12.38
C SER A 198 -30.13 -18.95 12.69
N ALA A 199 -29.24 -17.98 12.44
CA ALA A 199 -29.47 -16.59 12.83
C ALA A 199 -30.34 -15.79 11.84
N THR A 200 -30.67 -16.34 10.67
CA THR A 200 -31.43 -15.63 9.61
C THR A 200 -32.91 -16.04 9.53
N GLY A 201 -33.42 -16.87 10.46
CA GLY A 201 -34.77 -17.44 10.38
C GLY A 201 -35.84 -16.90 11.34
N ALA A 202 -35.51 -16.00 12.27
CA ALA A 202 -36.42 -15.58 13.34
C ALA A 202 -36.75 -14.07 13.28
N ALA A 203 -37.36 -13.62 12.19
CA ALA A 203 -37.98 -12.29 12.12
C ALA A 203 -39.13 -12.25 11.10
N THR A 204 -40.14 -13.11 11.26
CA THR A 204 -41.51 -12.87 10.76
C THR A 204 -42.48 -13.77 11.52
N GLY A 205 -43.24 -13.17 12.44
CA GLY A 205 -44.36 -13.74 13.17
C GLY A 205 -45.11 -12.64 13.88
#